data_AF-A0A9P0EIV7-F1
#
_entry.id   AF-A0A9P0EIV7-F1
#
_cell.length_a   1.000
_cell.length_b   1.000
_cell.length_c   1.000
_cell.angle_alpha   90.00
_cell.angle_beta   90.00
_cell.angle_gamma   90.00
#
_symmetry.space_group_name_H-M   'P 1'
#
loop_
_entity.id
_entity.type
_entity.pdbx_description
1 polymer ?
#
loop_
_entity_poly.entity_id
_entity_poly.type
_entity_poly.pdbx_seq_one_letter_code
_entity_poly.pdbx_strand_id
1 'polypeptide(L)'
;MSLTADEIPIAGPTSMTIAPGLPLGDESLVSTMNYAIGSTGFIKYSQAEQELISLIPSQRDAVLICTHTMAWVMDFAQPPGTFWRPKEPIPIRLPHTVVGSHILIVAQMLLYFALCLQQLPPDFHSADLDIGNPEDTAQSYIQAVTRVVLANDELACSVQGVECLSLLGMIHINEFHIGKAWSIFRRALDLLRLLGFHSCYSPSNQDHSLDLTTQRHLWLSAVMGDCYCSMLLGFETASGVKPFADMNMSGSAGEDIIYHQLCILSIQLTGSDRIGPEGKLRDTSILNQELEKLEGSMPDSWWKAPKMPFSRSFEAARDYERLTCQVWFLLLRLLTNLPFINETGSNTKEGAFKELALEAARIILHRHEQLVHRAGNTQLHCRVLDIGSFIAAATIILAHATASGPGTRQGSDMILAEGTADSFTAISQDCPREKVAKQGSEALRALLAAGMVHKEGDASSHANGVQSIELYPSTDRHDGARELLSRLFRKHLVHSPDAIDLIDQALNQKTTEPPFPISETNLLDFLLSDEETLPVAT
;
A
#
# COMPACT_ATOMS: atom_id res chain seq x y z
N MET A 1 23.78 35.37 -46.07
CA MET A 1 22.47 34.92 -46.58
C MET A 1 21.81 34.17 -45.42
N SER A 2 21.06 34.79 -44.51
CA SER A 2 19.78 35.52 -44.61
C SER A 2 18.56 34.61 -44.88
N LEU A 3 17.76 34.42 -43.80
CA LEU A 3 16.28 34.26 -43.72
C LEU A 3 15.69 32.92 -44.21
N THR A 4 14.69 32.25 -43.59
CA THR A 4 13.64 32.53 -42.57
C THR A 4 13.33 31.21 -41.81
N ALA A 5 13.10 31.16 -40.49
CA ALA A 5 11.81 31.33 -39.77
C ALA A 5 10.61 30.65 -40.46
N ASP A 6 10.15 29.51 -39.94
CA ASP A 6 8.76 29.05 -40.06
C ASP A 6 8.31 28.41 -38.73
N GLU A 7 7.18 28.93 -38.27
CA GLU A 7 6.48 28.64 -37.04
C GLU A 7 5.76 27.27 -37.14
N ILE A 8 5.81 26.46 -36.08
CA ILE A 8 4.97 25.27 -35.94
C ILE A 8 3.82 25.62 -34.98
N PRO A 9 2.55 25.33 -35.31
CA PRO A 9 1.41 25.92 -34.60
C PRO A 9 1.16 25.27 -33.23
N ILE A 10 0.77 26.11 -32.28
CA ILE A 10 0.19 25.74 -30.99
C ILE A 10 -1.23 25.23 -31.25
N ALA A 11 -1.48 23.93 -31.08
CA ALA A 11 -2.82 23.36 -31.08
C ALA A 11 -3.38 23.38 -29.65
N GLY A 12 -4.48 24.12 -29.44
CA GLY A 12 -5.28 24.09 -28.22
C GLY A 12 -6.03 22.76 -28.04
N PRO A 13 -6.74 22.59 -26.90
CA PRO A 13 -7.34 21.31 -26.54
C PRO A 13 -8.51 20.97 -27.46
N THR A 14 -8.33 19.95 -28.30
CA THR A 14 -9.38 19.43 -29.16
C THR A 14 -10.35 18.58 -28.34
N SER A 15 -11.54 19.12 -28.13
CA SER A 15 -12.71 18.42 -27.61
C SER A 15 -13.05 17.20 -28.49
N MET A 16 -12.82 15.97 -28.01
CA MET A 16 -13.28 14.76 -28.70
C MET A 16 -14.75 14.50 -28.38
N THR A 17 -15.57 14.61 -29.42
CA THR A 17 -17.00 14.28 -29.43
C THR A 17 -17.17 12.76 -29.58
N ILE A 18 -17.91 12.13 -28.67
CA ILE A 18 -18.26 10.70 -28.71
C ILE A 18 -19.42 10.50 -29.69
N ALA A 19 -19.27 9.58 -30.66
CA ALA A 19 -20.33 9.21 -31.59
C ALA A 19 -21.33 8.22 -30.93
N PRO A 20 -22.66 8.39 -31.10
CA PRO A 20 -23.66 7.46 -30.57
C PRO A 20 -24.07 6.42 -31.64
N GLY A 21 -24.20 5.15 -31.27
CA GLY A 21 -24.79 4.15 -32.16
C GLY A 21 -24.76 2.71 -31.63
N LEU A 22 -25.83 2.29 -30.96
CA LEU A 22 -26.31 0.90 -30.95
C LEU A 22 -27.85 0.92 -30.88
N PRO A 23 -28.55 0.06 -31.64
CA PRO A 23 -29.98 0.23 -31.91
C PRO A 23 -30.85 -0.25 -30.74
N LEU A 24 -31.84 0.57 -30.41
CA LEU A 24 -32.98 0.23 -29.57
C LEU A 24 -33.98 -0.60 -30.38
N GLY A 25 -34.38 -1.75 -29.87
CA GLY A 25 -35.59 -2.43 -30.31
C GLY A 25 -35.56 -3.94 -30.13
N ASP A 26 -36.12 -4.43 -29.02
CA ASP A 26 -36.82 -5.72 -29.04
C ASP A 26 -37.92 -5.73 -27.96
N GLU A 27 -39.17 -5.44 -28.36
CA GLU A 27 -40.36 -5.47 -27.49
C GLU A 27 -40.65 -6.87 -26.90
N SER A 28 -39.93 -7.90 -27.37
CA SER A 28 -39.88 -9.26 -26.81
C SER A 28 -39.32 -9.32 -25.38
N LEU A 29 -38.39 -8.42 -25.01
CA LEU A 29 -37.78 -8.38 -23.67
C LEU A 29 -38.75 -7.88 -22.59
N VAL A 30 -39.64 -6.95 -22.92
CA VAL A 30 -40.62 -6.41 -21.97
C VAL A 30 -41.69 -7.44 -21.61
N SER A 31 -42.09 -8.27 -22.59
CA SER A 31 -42.99 -9.42 -22.38
C SER A 31 -42.36 -10.49 -21.47
N THR A 32 -41.07 -10.78 -21.68
CA THR A 32 -40.31 -11.75 -20.86
C THR A 32 -40.05 -11.21 -19.44
N MET A 33 -39.85 -9.90 -19.29
CA MET A 33 -39.73 -9.21 -17.99
C MET A 33 -41.03 -9.30 -17.18
N ASN A 34 -42.19 -9.09 -17.79
CA ASN A 34 -43.47 -9.17 -17.07
C ASN A 34 -43.82 -10.60 -16.62
N TYR A 35 -43.38 -11.63 -17.36
CA TYR A 35 -43.56 -13.03 -16.96
C TYR A 35 -42.63 -13.44 -15.81
N ALA A 36 -41.40 -12.91 -15.77
CA ALA A 36 -40.44 -13.14 -14.68
C ALA A 36 -40.83 -12.40 -13.38
N ILE A 37 -41.38 -11.19 -13.49
CA ILE A 37 -41.90 -10.41 -12.35
C ILE A 37 -43.15 -11.06 -11.75
N GLY A 38 -43.97 -11.73 -12.56
CA GLY A 38 -45.17 -12.43 -12.08
C GLY A 38 -44.91 -13.76 -11.34
N SER A 39 -43.68 -14.30 -11.40
CA SER A 39 -43.40 -15.69 -10.98
C SER A 39 -42.39 -15.83 -9.84
N THR A 40 -41.87 -14.74 -9.29
CA THR A 40 -40.92 -14.79 -8.16
C THR A 40 -41.61 -14.34 -6.87
N GLY A 41 -41.96 -15.31 -6.04
CA GLY A 41 -42.37 -15.05 -4.66
C GLY A 41 -41.28 -14.26 -3.93
N PHE A 42 -41.68 -13.24 -3.19
CA PHE A 42 -40.85 -12.36 -2.34
C PHE A 42 -39.67 -13.10 -1.69
N ILE A 43 -38.47 -12.95 -2.26
CA ILE A 43 -37.22 -13.39 -1.62
C ILE A 43 -36.96 -12.44 -0.44
N LYS A 44 -37.17 -12.92 0.79
CA LYS A 44 -36.81 -12.16 2.00
C LYS A 44 -35.30 -12.23 2.19
N TYR A 45 -34.58 -11.16 1.84
CA TYR A 45 -33.17 -10.97 2.21
C TYR A 45 -33.03 -10.89 3.73
N SER A 46 -31.94 -11.42 4.28
CA SER A 46 -31.56 -11.23 5.68
C SER A 46 -31.27 -9.75 5.98
N GLN A 47 -31.38 -9.33 7.24
CA GLN A 47 -31.10 -7.94 7.64
C GLN A 47 -29.68 -7.49 7.24
N ALA A 48 -28.70 -8.40 7.34
CA ALA A 48 -27.31 -8.19 6.96
C ALA A 48 -27.14 -7.96 5.45
N GLU A 49 -27.89 -8.68 4.62
CA GLU A 49 -27.87 -8.46 3.16
C GLU A 49 -28.51 -7.13 2.79
N GLN A 50 -29.63 -6.77 3.43
CA GLN A 50 -30.30 -5.48 3.19
C GLN A 50 -29.40 -4.30 3.54
N GLU A 51 -28.62 -4.43 4.62
CA GLU A 51 -27.62 -3.42 5.01
C GLU A 51 -26.58 -3.21 3.90
N LEU A 52 -25.91 -4.26 3.43
CA LEU A 52 -24.89 -4.10 2.38
C LEU A 52 -25.49 -3.63 1.05
N ILE A 53 -26.68 -4.14 0.69
CA ILE A 53 -27.38 -3.72 -0.53
C ILE A 53 -27.72 -2.23 -0.47
N SER A 54 -28.06 -1.69 0.71
CA SER A 54 -28.38 -0.27 0.87
C SER A 54 -27.20 0.68 0.66
N LEU A 55 -25.96 0.17 0.76
CA LEU A 55 -24.73 0.94 0.57
C LEU A 55 -24.26 1.00 -0.89
N ILE A 56 -24.87 0.19 -1.77
CA ILE A 56 -24.49 0.14 -3.18
C ILE A 56 -24.68 1.53 -3.80
N PRO A 57 -23.63 2.11 -4.42
CA PRO A 57 -23.73 3.42 -5.05
C PRO A 57 -24.73 3.40 -6.20
N SER A 58 -25.29 4.57 -6.53
CA SER A 58 -26.16 4.69 -7.70
C SER A 58 -25.39 4.30 -8.97
N GLN A 59 -26.10 3.88 -10.02
CA GLN A 59 -25.48 3.57 -11.31
C GLN A 59 -24.65 4.74 -11.87
N ARG A 60 -25.10 5.97 -11.59
CA ARG A 60 -24.41 7.21 -11.97
C ARG A 60 -23.09 7.34 -11.21
N ASP A 61 -23.12 7.23 -9.88
CA ASP A 61 -21.94 7.35 -9.04
C ASP A 61 -20.93 6.25 -9.34
N ALA A 62 -21.39 5.01 -9.49
CA ALA A 62 -20.55 3.88 -9.87
C ALA A 62 -19.77 4.15 -11.17
N VAL A 63 -20.45 4.68 -12.19
CA VAL A 63 -19.79 5.07 -13.45
C VAL A 63 -18.81 6.22 -13.24
N LEU A 64 -19.17 7.26 -12.47
CA LEU A 64 -18.26 8.37 -12.18
C LEU A 64 -16.99 7.91 -11.46
N ILE A 65 -17.14 7.06 -10.44
CA ILE A 65 -16.01 6.50 -9.67
C ILE A 65 -15.09 5.69 -10.58
N CYS A 66 -15.63 4.69 -11.29
CA CYS A 66 -14.83 3.82 -12.17
C CYS A 66 -14.19 4.58 -13.34
N THR A 67 -14.85 5.62 -13.86
CA THR A 67 -14.29 6.41 -14.96
C THR A 67 -13.17 7.34 -14.49
N HIS A 68 -13.18 7.83 -13.26
CA HIS A 68 -12.19 8.81 -12.80
C HIS A 68 -11.06 8.20 -11.97
N THR A 69 -11.27 7.05 -11.33
CA THR A 69 -10.27 6.41 -10.46
C THR A 69 -8.95 6.09 -11.17
N MET A 70 -7.84 6.21 -10.43
CA MET A 70 -6.51 5.74 -10.82
C MET A 70 -6.31 4.23 -10.58
N ALA A 71 -7.30 3.54 -10.01
CA ALA A 71 -7.33 2.08 -9.82
C ALA A 71 -7.62 1.27 -11.11
N TRP A 72 -7.62 1.93 -12.28
CA TRP A 72 -8.06 1.38 -13.58
C TRP A 72 -7.34 0.12 -14.05
N VAL A 73 -6.17 -0.22 -13.48
CA VAL A 73 -5.47 -1.46 -13.81
C VAL A 73 -6.31 -2.68 -13.42
N MET A 74 -7.12 -2.58 -12.37
CA MET A 74 -7.98 -3.67 -11.91
C MET A 74 -9.17 -3.93 -12.86
N ASP A 75 -9.46 -3.02 -13.80
CA ASP A 75 -10.56 -3.16 -14.77
C ASP A 75 -10.17 -4.01 -16.00
N PHE A 76 -8.89 -4.36 -16.18
CA PHE A 76 -8.50 -5.22 -17.29
C PHE A 76 -9.06 -6.64 -17.09
N ALA A 77 -9.56 -7.22 -18.18
CA ALA A 77 -10.00 -8.63 -18.18
C ALA A 77 -8.87 -9.62 -17.82
N GLN A 78 -7.63 -9.23 -18.11
CA GLN A 78 -6.40 -9.91 -17.73
C GLN A 78 -5.38 -8.83 -17.33
N PRO A 79 -5.41 -8.34 -16.07
CA PRO A 79 -4.43 -7.37 -15.63
C PRO A 79 -3.05 -8.03 -15.58
N PRO A 80 -1.95 -7.26 -15.73
CA PRO A 80 -0.61 -7.85 -15.76
C PRO A 80 -0.20 -8.43 -14.40
N GLY A 81 0.63 -9.49 -14.45
CA GLY A 81 1.15 -10.26 -13.32
C GLY A 81 0.18 -10.49 -12.14
N THR A 82 0.45 -9.83 -11.01
CA THR A 82 -0.14 -10.18 -9.69
C THR A 82 -1.44 -9.47 -9.34
N PHE A 83 -1.93 -8.60 -10.21
CA PHE A 83 -3.19 -7.90 -9.97
C PHE A 83 -4.35 -8.89 -9.89
N TRP A 84 -5.23 -8.67 -8.90
CA TRP A 84 -6.31 -9.60 -8.64
C TRP A 84 -7.30 -9.66 -9.80
N ARG A 85 -7.70 -10.89 -10.14
CA ARG A 85 -8.71 -11.19 -11.16
C ARG A 85 -10.02 -11.57 -10.48
N PRO A 86 -11.06 -10.71 -10.49
CA PRO A 86 -12.42 -11.18 -10.27
C PRO A 86 -12.77 -12.25 -11.32
N LYS A 87 -13.28 -13.42 -10.91
CA LYS A 87 -13.74 -14.50 -11.83
C LYS A 87 -14.79 -14.00 -12.83
N GLU A 88 -15.55 -12.99 -12.44
CA GLU A 88 -16.52 -12.29 -13.28
C GLU A 88 -16.25 -10.78 -13.14
N PRO A 89 -16.15 -10.01 -14.25
CA PRO A 89 -15.99 -8.56 -14.13
C PRO A 89 -17.12 -8.05 -13.25
N ILE A 90 -16.79 -7.34 -12.16
CA ILE A 90 -17.80 -6.74 -11.28
C ILE A 90 -18.69 -5.92 -12.21
N PRO A 91 -19.94 -6.35 -12.47
CA PRO A 91 -20.71 -5.70 -13.49
C PRO A 91 -21.00 -4.30 -12.96
N ILE A 92 -20.46 -3.29 -13.64
CA ILE A 92 -20.79 -1.87 -13.43
C ILE A 92 -22.32 -1.66 -13.57
N ARG A 93 -23.08 -2.66 -14.06
CA ARG A 93 -24.53 -2.71 -14.07
C ARG A 93 -25.09 -3.44 -12.83
N LEU A 94 -25.80 -2.70 -11.97
CA LEU A 94 -26.68 -3.23 -10.92
C LEU A 94 -28.07 -2.55 -11.03
N PRO A 95 -29.22 -3.15 -10.60
CA PRO A 95 -29.44 -4.26 -9.67
C PRO A 95 -30.62 -5.22 -10.04
N HIS A 96 -30.80 -5.67 -11.29
CA HIS A 96 -31.91 -6.59 -11.63
C HIS A 96 -31.50 -8.04 -11.90
N THR A 97 -30.21 -8.34 -12.04
CA THR A 97 -29.70 -9.69 -12.29
C THR A 97 -29.07 -10.37 -11.07
N VAL A 98 -28.98 -9.69 -9.93
CA VAL A 98 -28.47 -10.23 -8.65
C VAL A 98 -29.58 -10.95 -7.86
N VAL A 99 -30.60 -11.45 -8.56
CA VAL A 99 -31.65 -12.28 -7.96
C VAL A 99 -31.07 -13.68 -7.78
N GLY A 100 -30.32 -13.87 -6.70
CA GLY A 100 -29.75 -15.15 -6.28
C GLY A 100 -28.27 -15.16 -5.88
N SER A 101 -27.52 -14.07 -6.07
CA SER A 101 -26.08 -14.07 -5.80
C SER A 101 -25.70 -13.36 -4.50
N HIS A 102 -25.58 -14.20 -3.46
CA HIS A 102 -24.76 -14.15 -2.25
C HIS A 102 -24.08 -12.83 -1.87
N ILE A 103 -24.41 -12.32 -0.67
CA ILE A 103 -23.78 -11.26 0.14
C ILE A 103 -22.28 -10.99 -0.07
N LEU A 104 -21.50 -12.02 -0.40
CA LEU A 104 -20.07 -11.95 -0.71
C LEU A 104 -19.75 -11.11 -1.94
N ILE A 105 -20.55 -11.18 -3.01
CA ILE A 105 -20.31 -10.40 -4.23
C ILE A 105 -20.52 -8.92 -3.97
N VAL A 106 -21.58 -8.59 -3.21
CA VAL A 106 -21.86 -7.20 -2.79
C VAL A 106 -20.69 -6.68 -1.95
N ALA A 107 -20.20 -7.48 -1.01
CA ALA A 107 -19.07 -7.10 -0.18
C ALA A 107 -17.78 -6.84 -0.98
N GLN A 108 -17.44 -7.71 -1.93
CA GLN A 108 -16.30 -7.51 -2.82
C GLN A 108 -16.41 -6.19 -3.59
N MET A 109 -17.58 -5.93 -4.15
CA MET A 109 -17.84 -4.71 -4.89
C MET A 109 -17.72 -3.45 -4.02
N LEU A 110 -18.27 -3.47 -2.80
CA LEU A 110 -18.16 -2.32 -1.89
C LEU A 110 -16.70 -2.04 -1.51
N LEU A 111 -15.88 -3.07 -1.28
CA LEU A 111 -14.44 -2.89 -1.05
C LEU A 111 -13.71 -2.43 -2.31
N TYR A 112 -14.10 -2.90 -3.49
CA TYR A 112 -13.55 -2.40 -4.75
C TYR A 112 -13.85 -0.90 -4.91
N PHE A 113 -15.09 -0.47 -4.68
CA PHE A 113 -15.43 0.95 -4.69
C PHE A 113 -14.67 1.75 -3.63
N ALA A 114 -14.47 1.21 -2.43
CA ALA A 114 -13.66 1.87 -1.40
C ALA A 114 -12.21 2.11 -1.90
N LEU A 115 -11.61 1.12 -2.55
CA LEU A 115 -10.29 1.26 -3.19
C LEU A 115 -10.30 2.33 -4.30
N CYS A 116 -11.33 2.32 -5.16
CA CYS A 116 -11.47 3.31 -6.23
C CYS A 116 -11.62 4.74 -5.69
N LEU A 117 -12.41 4.92 -4.63
CA LEU A 117 -12.66 6.21 -3.97
C LEU A 117 -11.37 6.78 -3.36
N GLN A 118 -10.51 5.94 -2.77
CA GLN A 118 -9.18 6.34 -2.28
C GLN A 118 -8.25 6.85 -3.38
N GLN A 119 -8.46 6.42 -4.63
CA GLN A 119 -7.61 6.72 -5.78
C GLN A 119 -8.29 7.68 -6.77
N LEU A 120 -9.22 8.51 -6.31
CA LEU A 120 -9.83 9.57 -7.11
C LEU A 120 -8.89 10.79 -7.24
N PRO A 121 -8.76 11.37 -8.45
CA PRO A 121 -7.90 12.53 -8.76
C PRO A 121 -7.97 13.65 -7.71
N PRO A 122 -6.86 14.37 -7.42
CA PRO A 122 -6.87 15.49 -6.48
C PRO A 122 -7.91 16.57 -6.83
N ASP A 123 -8.10 16.80 -8.13
CA ASP A 123 -9.04 17.77 -8.71
C ASP A 123 -10.48 17.23 -8.83
N PHE A 124 -10.74 15.98 -8.43
CA PHE A 124 -12.09 15.41 -8.47
C PHE A 124 -13.02 16.11 -7.46
N HIS A 125 -14.11 16.69 -7.97
CA HIS A 125 -15.11 17.37 -7.14
C HIS A 125 -16.04 16.35 -6.46
N SER A 126 -15.91 16.18 -5.15
CA SER A 126 -16.77 15.27 -4.36
C SER A 126 -18.26 15.57 -4.47
N ALA A 127 -18.63 16.83 -4.76
CA ALA A 127 -20.00 17.26 -4.98
C ALA A 127 -20.67 16.64 -6.23
N ASP A 128 -19.88 16.05 -7.14
CA ASP A 128 -20.42 15.36 -8.32
C ASP A 128 -21.05 13.99 -7.99
N LEU A 129 -20.75 13.48 -6.78
CA LEU A 129 -21.24 12.20 -6.26
C LEU A 129 -22.44 12.40 -5.34
N ASP A 130 -23.50 11.60 -5.55
CA ASP A 130 -24.68 11.62 -4.68
C ASP A 130 -24.45 10.85 -3.37
N ILE A 131 -23.36 10.08 -3.28
CA ILE A 131 -22.98 9.25 -2.13
C ILE A 131 -22.23 10.01 -1.02
N GLY A 132 -22.09 11.34 -1.13
CA GLY A 132 -21.43 12.17 -0.11
C GLY A 132 -19.90 12.20 -0.21
N ASN A 133 -19.21 12.41 0.91
CA ASN A 133 -17.75 12.51 0.95
C ASN A 133 -17.11 11.15 0.60
N PRO A 134 -16.22 11.07 -0.41
CA PRO A 134 -15.55 9.83 -0.80
C PRO A 134 -14.85 9.07 0.33
N GLU A 135 -14.20 9.78 1.26
CA GLU A 135 -13.46 9.17 2.37
C GLU A 135 -14.40 8.55 3.40
N ASP A 136 -15.42 9.29 3.82
CA ASP A 136 -16.44 8.81 4.77
C ASP A 136 -17.23 7.62 4.19
N THR A 137 -17.52 7.67 2.89
CA THR A 137 -18.24 6.60 2.20
C THR A 137 -17.38 5.35 2.02
N ALA A 138 -16.12 5.49 1.62
CA ALA A 138 -15.18 4.37 1.57
C ALA A 138 -15.03 3.71 2.96
N GLN A 139 -14.93 4.51 4.02
CA GLN A 139 -14.85 4.01 5.38
C GLN A 139 -16.13 3.30 5.82
N SER A 140 -17.31 3.80 5.42
CA SER A 140 -18.59 3.15 5.66
C SER A 140 -18.68 1.78 4.98
N TYR A 141 -18.18 1.67 3.73
CA TYR A 141 -18.09 0.39 3.01
C TYR A 141 -17.19 -0.60 3.73
N ILE A 142 -16.00 -0.16 4.14
CA ILE A 142 -15.02 -0.99 4.87
C ILE A 142 -15.63 -1.51 6.18
N GLN A 143 -16.28 -0.65 6.96
CA GLN A 143 -16.89 -1.01 8.24
C GLN A 143 -18.03 -2.02 8.07
N ALA A 144 -18.94 -1.77 7.13
CA ALA A 144 -20.07 -2.65 6.89
C ALA A 144 -19.62 -4.03 6.41
N VAL A 145 -18.72 -4.10 5.42
CA VAL A 145 -18.18 -5.38 4.93
C VAL A 145 -17.40 -6.12 6.01
N THR A 146 -16.59 -5.40 6.79
CA THR A 146 -15.84 -6.01 7.89
C THR A 146 -16.77 -6.65 8.91
N ARG A 147 -17.84 -5.94 9.31
CA ARG A 147 -18.81 -6.41 10.29
C ARG A 147 -19.67 -7.57 9.76
N VAL A 148 -20.19 -7.43 8.55
CA VAL A 148 -21.21 -8.35 8.01
C VAL A 148 -20.60 -9.62 7.42
N VAL A 149 -19.50 -9.48 6.69
CA VAL A 149 -18.86 -10.60 5.97
C VAL A 149 -17.61 -11.06 6.68
N LEU A 150 -16.66 -10.16 6.93
CA LEU A 150 -15.34 -10.58 7.41
C LEU A 150 -15.35 -10.99 8.88
N ALA A 151 -16.30 -10.57 9.71
CA ALA A 151 -16.41 -11.04 11.09
C ALA A 151 -17.08 -12.43 11.20
N ASN A 152 -17.69 -12.92 10.12
CA ASN A 152 -18.28 -14.25 10.05
C ASN A 152 -17.28 -15.22 9.39
N ASP A 153 -16.72 -16.15 10.18
CA ASP A 153 -15.70 -17.08 9.67
C ASP A 153 -16.20 -18.01 8.57
N GLU A 154 -17.50 -18.36 8.53
CA GLU A 154 -18.06 -19.17 7.43
C GLU A 154 -18.07 -18.40 6.11
N LEU A 155 -18.36 -17.10 6.15
CA LEU A 155 -18.35 -16.23 4.97
C LEU A 155 -16.92 -15.86 4.57
N ALA A 156 -16.08 -15.53 5.55
CA ALA A 156 -14.68 -15.16 5.34
C ALA A 156 -13.86 -16.34 4.80
N CYS A 157 -14.12 -17.58 5.26
CA CYS A 157 -13.45 -18.81 4.81
C CYS A 157 -14.02 -19.32 3.47
N SER A 158 -14.05 -18.44 2.48
CA SER A 158 -14.44 -18.73 1.10
C SER A 158 -13.48 -18.04 0.14
N VAL A 159 -13.48 -18.41 -1.14
CA VAL A 159 -12.69 -17.72 -2.17
C VAL A 159 -13.01 -16.23 -2.16
N GLN A 160 -14.29 -15.88 -2.18
CA GLN A 160 -14.75 -14.50 -2.22
C GLN A 160 -14.46 -13.72 -0.93
N GLY A 161 -14.54 -14.40 0.21
CA GLY A 161 -14.17 -13.82 1.51
C GLY A 161 -12.67 -13.49 1.59
N VAL A 162 -11.81 -14.36 1.06
CA VAL A 162 -10.36 -14.09 0.98
C VAL A 162 -10.06 -12.97 -0.02
N GLU A 163 -10.79 -12.89 -1.13
CA GLU A 163 -10.68 -11.77 -2.08
C GLU A 163 -11.05 -10.44 -1.42
N CYS A 164 -12.08 -10.41 -0.57
CA CYS A 164 -12.40 -9.26 0.26
C CYS A 164 -11.24 -8.91 1.21
N LEU A 165 -10.60 -9.90 1.85
CA LEU A 165 -9.44 -9.65 2.70
C LEU A 165 -8.25 -9.07 1.90
N SER A 166 -8.00 -9.57 0.69
CA SER A 166 -6.96 -9.02 -0.19
C SER A 166 -7.21 -7.54 -0.53
N LEU A 167 -8.44 -7.19 -0.92
CA LEU A 167 -8.82 -5.79 -1.18
C LEU A 167 -8.67 -4.93 0.06
N LEU A 168 -9.14 -5.41 1.22
CA LEU A 168 -9.03 -4.68 2.48
C LEU A 168 -7.57 -4.47 2.91
N GLY A 169 -6.70 -5.47 2.69
CA GLY A 169 -5.26 -5.35 2.92
C GLY A 169 -4.62 -4.25 2.06
N MET A 170 -4.96 -4.19 0.77
CA MET A 170 -4.48 -3.14 -0.14
C MET A 170 -4.96 -1.74 0.27
N ILE A 171 -6.24 -1.62 0.65
CA ILE A 171 -6.83 -0.38 1.17
C ILE A 171 -6.04 0.12 2.39
N HIS A 172 -5.72 -0.75 3.34
CA HIS A 172 -4.93 -0.33 4.50
C HIS A 172 -3.48 -0.01 4.18
N ILE A 173 -2.84 -0.66 3.19
CA ILE A 173 -1.53 -0.22 2.69
C ILE A 173 -1.63 1.22 2.14
N ASN A 174 -2.67 1.52 1.35
CA ASN A 174 -2.86 2.85 0.77
C ASN A 174 -3.13 3.94 1.82
N GLU A 175 -3.68 3.57 2.98
CA GLU A 175 -3.86 4.47 4.13
C GLU A 175 -2.61 4.57 5.03
N PHE A 176 -1.52 3.90 4.67
CA PHE A 176 -0.32 3.71 5.48
C PHE A 176 -0.52 2.89 6.77
N HIS A 177 -1.64 2.18 6.93
CA HIS A 177 -1.90 1.33 8.09
C HIS A 177 -1.24 -0.07 7.95
N ILE A 178 0.09 -0.12 7.93
CA ILE A 178 0.85 -1.36 7.65
C ILE A 178 0.55 -2.47 8.68
N GLY A 179 0.44 -2.16 9.98
CA GLY A 179 0.05 -3.13 11.00
C GLY A 179 -1.35 -3.76 10.80
N LYS A 180 -2.33 -2.97 10.30
CA LYS A 180 -3.67 -3.48 9.96
C LYS A 180 -3.60 -4.38 8.73
N ALA A 181 -2.94 -3.91 7.67
CA ALA A 181 -2.74 -4.69 6.44
C ALA A 181 -2.06 -6.04 6.74
N TRP A 182 -0.99 -6.04 7.55
CA TRP A 182 -0.29 -7.23 8.01
C TRP A 182 -1.23 -8.24 8.68
N SER A 183 -2.06 -7.79 9.60
CA SER A 183 -3.01 -8.66 10.32
C SER A 183 -4.02 -9.29 9.37
N ILE A 184 -4.48 -8.54 8.37
CA ILE A 184 -5.43 -8.99 7.36
C ILE A 184 -4.81 -10.03 6.42
N PHE A 185 -3.61 -9.78 5.90
CA PHE A 185 -2.92 -10.73 5.02
C PHE A 185 -2.58 -12.04 5.74
N ARG A 186 -2.22 -11.98 7.03
CA ARG A 186 -2.05 -13.19 7.84
C ARG A 186 -3.34 -13.98 8.00
N ARG A 187 -4.43 -13.29 8.32
CA ARG A 187 -5.75 -13.94 8.38
C ARG A 187 -6.10 -14.57 7.02
N ALA A 188 -5.85 -13.89 5.91
CA ALA A 188 -6.06 -14.43 4.57
C ALA A 188 -5.22 -15.70 4.34
N LEU A 189 -3.94 -15.71 4.72
CA LEU A 189 -3.08 -16.90 4.64
C LEU A 189 -3.64 -18.09 5.44
N ASP A 190 -4.14 -17.85 6.65
CA ASP A 190 -4.69 -18.91 7.49
C ASP A 190 -5.99 -19.49 6.91
N LEU A 191 -6.88 -18.64 6.39
CA LEU A 191 -8.09 -19.09 5.70
C LEU A 191 -7.76 -19.86 4.41
N LEU A 192 -6.78 -19.39 3.64
CA LEU A 192 -6.30 -20.09 2.45
C LEU A 192 -5.70 -21.46 2.78
N ARG A 193 -5.05 -21.62 3.95
CA ARG A 193 -4.59 -22.93 4.43
C ARG A 193 -5.75 -23.86 4.72
N LEU A 194 -6.80 -23.37 5.38
CA LEU A 194 -8.03 -24.13 5.64
C LEU A 194 -8.73 -24.56 4.35
N LEU A 195 -8.69 -23.70 3.33
CA LEU A 195 -9.17 -24.03 1.97
C LEU A 195 -8.25 -24.97 1.19
N GLY A 196 -7.07 -25.31 1.72
CA GLY A 196 -6.09 -26.22 1.10
C GLY A 196 -5.16 -25.57 0.05
N PHE A 197 -5.21 -24.25 -0.12
CA PHE A 197 -4.52 -23.56 -1.24
C PHE A 197 -3.01 -23.49 -1.04
N HIS A 198 -2.51 -23.71 0.18
CA HIS A 198 -1.07 -23.83 0.45
C HIS A 198 -0.37 -24.93 -0.38
N SER A 199 -1.13 -25.92 -0.88
CA SER A 199 -0.62 -27.00 -1.73
C SER A 199 -0.76 -26.72 -3.24
N CYS A 200 -1.28 -25.56 -3.66
CA CYS A 200 -1.58 -25.27 -5.08
C CYS A 200 -0.32 -25.18 -5.98
N TYR A 201 0.86 -25.00 -5.37
CA TYR A 201 2.16 -25.02 -6.05
C TYR A 201 2.87 -26.38 -5.98
N SER A 202 2.26 -27.42 -5.40
CA SER A 202 2.84 -28.76 -5.35
C SER A 202 3.15 -29.30 -6.76
N PRO A 203 4.29 -29.97 -6.98
CA PRO A 203 4.63 -30.61 -8.27
C PRO A 203 3.60 -31.66 -8.75
N SER A 204 2.79 -32.19 -7.82
CA SER A 204 1.68 -33.11 -8.13
C SER A 204 0.50 -32.42 -8.81
N ASN A 205 0.39 -31.09 -8.70
CA ASN A 205 -0.72 -30.29 -9.21
C ASN A 205 -0.34 -29.63 -10.54
N GLN A 206 -0.31 -30.44 -11.60
CA GLN A 206 0.03 -30.00 -12.97
C GLN A 206 -1.19 -29.61 -13.81
N ASP A 207 -2.39 -29.71 -13.25
CA ASP A 207 -3.60 -29.28 -13.95
C ASP A 207 -3.59 -27.75 -14.16
N HIS A 208 -3.96 -27.29 -15.35
CA HIS A 208 -4.01 -25.86 -15.68
C HIS A 208 -5.45 -25.33 -15.64
N SER A 209 -6.31 -25.93 -14.81
CA SER A 209 -7.68 -25.46 -14.64
C SER A 209 -7.74 -24.01 -14.14
N LEU A 210 -8.81 -23.31 -14.52
CA LEU A 210 -9.10 -21.95 -14.07
C LEU A 210 -9.18 -21.87 -12.54
N ASP A 211 -9.59 -22.96 -11.89
CA ASP A 211 -9.65 -23.03 -10.43
C ASP A 211 -8.25 -23.04 -9.82
N LEU A 212 -7.33 -23.89 -10.29
CA LEU A 212 -5.96 -23.89 -9.78
C LEU A 212 -5.23 -22.56 -10.03
N THR A 213 -5.52 -21.92 -11.17
CA THR A 213 -4.99 -20.57 -11.45
C THR A 213 -5.47 -19.58 -10.39
N THR A 214 -6.76 -19.56 -10.06
CA THR A 214 -7.32 -18.70 -9.01
C THR A 214 -6.66 -18.99 -7.65
N GLN A 215 -6.52 -20.28 -7.29
CA GLN A 215 -5.89 -20.68 -6.03
C GLN A 215 -4.45 -20.16 -5.91
N ARG A 216 -3.67 -20.27 -6.99
CA ARG A 216 -2.29 -19.76 -7.06
C ARG A 216 -2.22 -18.25 -6.89
N HIS A 217 -3.08 -17.50 -7.58
CA HIS A 217 -3.10 -16.03 -7.47
C HIS A 217 -3.46 -15.57 -6.06
N LEU A 218 -4.48 -16.18 -5.42
CA LEU A 218 -4.87 -15.80 -4.06
C LEU A 218 -3.79 -16.16 -3.05
N TRP A 219 -3.17 -17.34 -3.19
CA TRP A 219 -2.03 -17.73 -2.37
C TRP A 219 -0.87 -16.75 -2.53
N LEU A 220 -0.46 -16.46 -3.77
CA LEU A 220 0.62 -15.51 -4.06
C LEU A 220 0.29 -14.12 -3.50
N SER A 221 -0.91 -13.60 -3.73
CA SER A 221 -1.35 -12.29 -3.21
C SER A 221 -1.25 -12.22 -1.68
N ALA A 222 -1.70 -13.25 -0.97
CA ALA A 222 -1.64 -13.28 0.49
C ALA A 222 -0.19 -13.41 1.00
N VAL A 223 0.64 -14.23 0.35
CA VAL A 223 2.06 -14.36 0.69
C VAL A 223 2.80 -13.05 0.44
N MET A 224 2.55 -12.37 -0.68
CA MET A 224 3.15 -11.08 -0.98
C MET A 224 2.78 -10.02 0.05
N GLY A 225 1.49 -9.93 0.40
CA GLY A 225 1.03 -8.98 1.40
C GLY A 225 1.65 -9.21 2.78
N ASP A 226 1.72 -10.46 3.24
CA ASP A 226 2.41 -10.83 4.49
C ASP A 226 3.91 -10.55 4.42
N CYS A 227 4.59 -10.92 3.32
CA CYS A 227 6.02 -10.68 3.14
C CYS A 227 6.36 -9.19 3.14
N TYR A 228 5.64 -8.39 2.35
CA TYR A 228 5.84 -6.95 2.25
C TYR A 228 5.59 -6.28 3.60
N CYS A 229 4.45 -6.53 4.25
CA CYS A 229 4.15 -5.89 5.53
C CYS A 229 5.07 -6.38 6.66
N SER A 230 5.39 -7.68 6.72
CA SER A 230 6.31 -8.22 7.73
C SER A 230 7.72 -7.64 7.58
N MET A 231 8.21 -7.51 6.34
CA MET A 231 9.47 -6.83 6.06
C MET A 231 9.47 -5.38 6.58
N LEU A 232 8.41 -4.62 6.29
CA LEU A 232 8.31 -3.22 6.73
C LEU A 232 8.13 -3.06 8.24
N LEU A 233 7.48 -4.01 8.92
CA LEU A 233 7.29 -3.96 10.37
C LEU A 233 8.46 -4.59 11.15
N GLY A 234 9.38 -5.25 10.45
CA GLY A 234 10.44 -6.03 11.08
C GLY A 234 9.92 -7.28 11.80
N PHE A 235 8.87 -7.93 11.30
CA PHE A 235 8.34 -9.19 11.83
C PHE A 235 8.75 -10.39 10.98
N GLU A 236 8.85 -11.58 11.59
CA GLU A 236 8.99 -12.83 10.83
C GLU A 236 7.73 -13.07 9.99
N THR A 237 7.87 -13.55 8.75
CA THR A 237 6.73 -13.88 7.88
C THR A 237 5.94 -15.10 8.36
N ALA A 238 4.63 -15.12 8.15
CA ALA A 238 3.75 -16.24 8.49
C ALA A 238 3.75 -17.36 7.44
N SER A 239 4.16 -17.09 6.19
CA SER A 239 4.07 -18.05 5.07
C SER A 239 4.97 -19.29 5.18
N GLY A 240 5.92 -19.29 6.12
CA GLY A 240 6.95 -20.33 6.26
C GLY A 240 8.10 -20.19 5.26
N VAL A 241 9.13 -21.04 5.38
CA VAL A 241 10.41 -20.90 4.66
C VAL A 241 10.29 -21.14 3.14
N LYS A 242 9.32 -21.93 2.69
CA LYS A 242 9.12 -22.30 1.28
C LYS A 242 7.65 -22.24 0.88
N PRO A 243 7.08 -21.05 0.64
CA PRO A 243 5.65 -20.89 0.40
C PRO A 243 5.17 -21.39 -0.98
N PHE A 244 6.07 -21.62 -1.94
CA PHE A 244 5.71 -21.96 -3.33
C PHE A 244 6.15 -23.37 -3.79
N ALA A 245 6.59 -24.24 -2.86
CA ALA A 245 7.22 -25.53 -3.17
C ALA A 245 8.44 -25.41 -4.12
N ASP A 246 9.20 -26.51 -4.32
CA ASP A 246 10.36 -26.52 -5.23
C ASP A 246 9.88 -26.61 -6.70
N MET A 247 9.24 -25.55 -7.19
CA MET A 247 8.74 -25.47 -8.56
C MET A 247 9.92 -25.39 -9.54
N ASN A 248 9.90 -26.21 -10.59
CA ASN A 248 10.68 -25.93 -11.79
C ASN A 248 10.02 -24.74 -12.50
N MET A 249 10.54 -23.54 -12.27
CA MET A 249 10.04 -22.24 -12.77
C MET A 249 10.16 -22.07 -14.30
N SER A 250 10.32 -23.16 -15.06
CA SER A 250 10.55 -23.11 -16.51
C SER A 250 9.29 -22.81 -17.34
N GLY A 251 8.10 -22.73 -16.72
CA GLY A 251 6.82 -22.54 -17.41
C GLY A 251 5.94 -21.38 -16.94
N SER A 252 6.31 -20.65 -15.88
CA SER A 252 5.58 -19.45 -15.44
C SER A 252 5.99 -18.23 -16.28
N ALA A 253 5.03 -17.36 -16.61
CA ALA A 253 5.34 -16.06 -17.19
C ALA A 253 6.35 -15.34 -16.26
N GLY A 254 7.41 -14.74 -16.83
CA GLY A 254 8.58 -14.28 -16.07
C GLY A 254 8.30 -13.26 -14.96
N GLU A 255 7.11 -12.64 -14.94
CA GLU A 255 6.68 -11.67 -13.93
C GLU A 255 6.29 -12.36 -12.60
N ASP A 256 5.69 -13.56 -12.59
CA ASP A 256 5.40 -14.30 -11.35
C ASP A 256 6.68 -14.77 -10.65
N ILE A 257 7.73 -15.06 -11.45
CA ILE A 257 9.02 -15.56 -10.96
C ILE A 257 9.71 -14.54 -10.06
N ILE A 258 9.70 -13.27 -10.46
CA ILE A 258 10.35 -12.23 -9.67
C ILE A 258 9.62 -12.01 -8.34
N TYR A 259 8.28 -12.01 -8.32
CA TYR A 259 7.51 -11.87 -7.09
C TYR A 259 7.74 -13.04 -6.12
N HIS A 260 7.81 -14.26 -6.64
CA HIS A 260 8.16 -15.43 -5.83
C HIS A 260 9.53 -15.24 -5.16
N GLN A 261 10.53 -14.78 -5.92
CA GLN A 261 11.87 -14.57 -5.38
C GLN A 261 11.93 -13.40 -4.38
N LEU A 262 11.21 -12.31 -4.63
CA LEU A 262 11.09 -11.21 -3.68
C LEU A 262 10.46 -11.66 -2.35
N CYS A 263 9.45 -12.53 -2.40
CA CYS A 263 8.88 -13.13 -1.18
C CYS A 263 9.91 -13.98 -0.44
N ILE A 264 10.65 -14.85 -1.14
CA ILE A 264 11.70 -15.69 -0.53
C ILE A 264 12.78 -14.83 0.15
N LEU A 265 13.24 -13.77 -0.52
CA LEU A 265 14.22 -12.84 0.04
C LEU A 265 13.67 -12.08 1.26
N SER A 266 12.38 -11.71 1.24
CA SER A 266 11.71 -11.07 2.38
C SER A 266 11.64 -12.01 3.59
N ILE A 267 11.34 -13.29 3.37
CA ILE A 267 11.33 -14.33 4.41
C ILE A 267 12.73 -14.51 5.01
N GLN A 268 13.76 -14.54 4.16
CA GLN A 268 15.15 -14.66 4.62
C GLN A 268 15.57 -13.43 5.45
N LEU A 269 15.31 -12.22 4.96
CA LEU A 269 15.63 -10.97 5.67
C LEU A 269 14.99 -10.93 7.06
N THR A 270 13.73 -11.31 7.16
CA THR A 270 12.97 -11.23 8.41
C THR A 270 13.26 -12.39 9.38
N GLY A 271 13.75 -13.54 8.90
CA GLY A 271 14.15 -14.69 9.72
C GLY A 271 15.57 -14.61 10.32
N SER A 272 16.38 -13.63 9.92
CA SER A 272 17.82 -13.52 10.29
C SER A 272 18.11 -12.97 11.70
N ASP A 273 17.11 -12.77 12.56
CA ASP A 273 17.28 -12.09 13.86
C ASP A 273 18.05 -12.86 14.95
N ARG A 274 18.68 -14.00 14.63
CA ARG A 274 19.11 -14.98 15.65
C ARG A 274 20.60 -14.97 16.02
N ILE A 275 21.44 -14.11 15.44
CA ILE A 275 22.89 -14.27 15.58
C ILE A 275 23.56 -12.89 15.71
N GLY A 276 24.48 -12.75 16.67
CA GLY A 276 25.23 -11.52 16.97
C GLY A 276 26.02 -10.94 15.78
N PRO A 277 26.90 -9.96 16.00
CA PRO A 277 27.45 -9.11 14.93
C PRO A 277 28.08 -9.88 13.75
N GLU A 278 28.84 -10.96 14.02
CA GLU A 278 29.41 -11.82 12.96
C GLU A 278 28.35 -12.55 12.13
N GLY A 279 27.26 -12.98 12.78
CA GLY A 279 26.12 -13.59 12.10
C GLY A 279 25.40 -12.60 11.21
N LYS A 280 25.19 -11.36 11.69
CA LYS A 280 24.57 -10.30 10.90
C LYS A 280 25.38 -9.96 9.65
N LEU A 281 26.71 -9.87 9.76
CA LEU A 281 27.61 -9.67 8.61
C LEU A 281 27.49 -10.80 7.58
N ARG A 282 27.50 -12.05 8.04
CA ARG A 282 27.38 -13.24 7.19
C ARG A 282 26.03 -13.26 6.48
N ASP A 283 24.94 -13.08 7.21
CA ASP A 283 23.58 -13.15 6.67
C ASP A 283 23.32 -12.01 5.68
N THR A 284 23.83 -10.80 5.96
CA THR A 284 23.80 -9.66 5.03
C THR A 284 24.58 -9.97 3.75
N SER A 285 25.76 -10.60 3.87
CA SER A 285 26.55 -11.02 2.69
C SER A 285 25.79 -12.04 1.83
N ILE A 286 25.12 -13.01 2.45
CA ILE A 286 24.32 -14.03 1.75
C ILE A 286 23.13 -13.36 1.03
N LEU A 287 22.39 -12.50 1.73
CA LEU A 287 21.25 -11.79 1.14
C LEU A 287 21.66 -10.90 -0.03
N ASN A 288 22.77 -10.16 0.08
CA ASN A 288 23.30 -9.36 -1.02
C ASN A 288 23.66 -10.22 -2.23
N GLN A 289 24.28 -11.38 -2.01
CA GLN A 289 24.58 -12.31 -3.09
C GLN A 289 23.31 -12.84 -3.78
N GLU A 290 22.25 -13.15 -3.03
CA GLU A 290 20.97 -13.58 -3.61
C GLU A 290 20.24 -12.44 -4.34
N LEU A 291 20.35 -11.20 -3.85
CA LEU A 291 19.85 -10.01 -4.55
C LEU A 291 20.60 -9.75 -5.87
N GLU A 292 21.92 -9.91 -5.89
CA GLU A 292 22.73 -9.83 -7.11
C GLU A 292 22.36 -10.92 -8.12
N LYS A 293 22.11 -12.16 -7.66
CA LYS A 293 21.62 -13.25 -8.50
C LYS A 293 20.25 -12.93 -9.11
N LEU A 294 19.33 -12.39 -8.31
CA LEU A 294 18.02 -11.96 -8.80
C LEU A 294 18.14 -10.83 -9.83
N GLU A 295 18.99 -9.83 -9.57
CA GLU A 295 19.26 -8.75 -10.51
C GLU A 295 19.78 -9.27 -11.86
N GLY A 296 20.77 -10.16 -11.82
CA GLY A 296 21.36 -10.79 -13.02
C GLY A 296 20.45 -11.79 -13.73
N SER A 297 19.37 -12.24 -13.10
CA SER A 297 18.37 -13.12 -13.74
C SER A 297 17.43 -12.38 -14.70
N MET A 298 17.33 -11.06 -14.55
CA MET A 298 16.49 -10.19 -15.37
C MET A 298 17.36 -9.40 -16.36
N PRO A 299 16.86 -9.11 -17.58
CA PRO A 299 17.65 -8.35 -18.55
C PRO A 299 17.83 -6.90 -18.10
N ASP A 300 18.99 -6.28 -18.38
CA ASP A 300 19.30 -4.88 -18.01
C ASP A 300 18.22 -3.87 -18.41
N SER A 301 17.56 -4.13 -19.55
CA SER A 301 16.44 -3.29 -20.01
C SER A 301 15.25 -3.26 -19.05
N TRP A 302 15.04 -4.33 -18.28
CA TRP A 302 13.99 -4.44 -17.29
C TRP A 302 14.24 -3.54 -16.09
N TRP A 303 15.50 -3.32 -15.70
CA TRP A 303 15.88 -2.47 -14.55
C TRP A 303 15.83 -0.97 -14.83
N LYS A 304 15.68 -0.57 -16.09
CA LYS A 304 15.52 0.84 -16.47
C LYS A 304 14.25 1.43 -15.84
N ALA A 305 14.33 2.73 -15.52
CA ALA A 305 13.18 3.48 -15.03
C ALA A 305 12.02 3.38 -16.05
N PRO A 306 10.82 2.93 -15.63
CA PRO A 306 9.66 2.86 -16.51
C PRO A 306 9.23 4.24 -17.03
N LYS A 307 8.56 4.28 -18.18
CA LYS A 307 8.25 5.55 -18.87
C LYS A 307 7.02 6.26 -18.31
N MET A 308 6.21 5.56 -17.50
CA MET A 308 5.06 6.09 -16.75
C MET A 308 4.12 6.97 -17.60
N PRO A 309 3.55 6.43 -18.70
CA PRO A 309 2.65 7.21 -19.53
C PRO A 309 1.32 7.49 -18.82
N PHE A 310 0.70 8.62 -19.15
CA PHE A 310 -0.64 9.02 -18.68
C PHE A 310 -1.78 8.16 -19.25
N SER A 311 -1.51 7.38 -20.30
CA SER A 311 -2.51 6.54 -20.94
C SER A 311 -2.93 5.38 -20.03
N ARG A 312 -4.24 5.11 -19.92
CA ARG A 312 -4.78 3.90 -19.29
C ARG A 312 -4.70 2.70 -20.24
N SER A 313 -3.49 2.32 -20.64
CA SER A 313 -3.23 1.19 -21.54
C SER A 313 -2.64 0.00 -20.80
N PHE A 314 -2.69 -1.18 -21.41
CA PHE A 314 -2.10 -2.38 -20.84
C PHE A 314 -0.57 -2.26 -20.68
N GLU A 315 0.10 -1.59 -21.62
CA GLU A 315 1.53 -1.29 -21.52
C GLU A 315 1.85 -0.38 -20.34
N ALA A 316 1.00 0.61 -20.09
CA ALA A 316 1.13 1.47 -18.93
C ALA A 316 0.97 0.64 -17.64
N ALA A 317 -0.03 -0.24 -17.57
CA ALA A 317 -0.23 -1.15 -16.43
C ALA A 317 0.99 -2.02 -16.14
N ARG A 318 1.64 -2.56 -17.19
CA ARG A 318 2.89 -3.32 -17.06
C ARG A 318 4.06 -2.48 -16.57
N ASP A 319 4.17 -1.24 -17.02
CA ASP A 319 5.19 -0.30 -16.53
C ASP A 319 4.98 0.03 -15.04
N TYR A 320 3.72 0.16 -14.58
CA TYR A 320 3.37 0.33 -13.16
C TYR A 320 3.72 -0.88 -12.30
N GLU A 321 3.35 -2.07 -12.76
CA GLU A 321 3.69 -3.32 -12.07
C GLU A 321 5.21 -3.47 -11.94
N ARG A 322 5.92 -3.27 -13.06
CA ARG A 322 7.38 -3.30 -13.09
C ARG A 322 7.98 -2.31 -12.09
N LEU A 323 7.45 -1.09 -12.01
CA LEU A 323 7.91 -0.11 -11.02
C LEU A 323 7.74 -0.64 -9.59
N THR A 324 6.58 -1.22 -9.28
CA THR A 324 6.27 -1.79 -7.96
C THR A 324 7.24 -2.92 -7.60
N CYS A 325 7.50 -3.85 -8.52
CA CYS A 325 8.51 -4.90 -8.35
C CYS A 325 9.89 -4.33 -8.06
N GLN A 326 10.33 -3.36 -8.87
CA GLN A 326 11.65 -2.76 -8.72
C GLN A 326 11.77 -2.01 -7.39
N VAL A 327 10.72 -1.32 -6.93
CA VAL A 327 10.73 -0.64 -5.63
C VAL A 327 10.82 -1.66 -4.49
N TRP A 328 10.09 -2.77 -4.54
CA TRP A 328 10.23 -3.84 -3.55
C TRP A 328 11.66 -4.42 -3.54
N PHE A 329 12.22 -4.70 -4.71
CA PHE A 329 13.61 -5.14 -4.82
C PHE A 329 14.59 -4.15 -4.18
N LEU A 330 14.46 -2.86 -4.50
CA LEU A 330 15.32 -1.80 -3.94
C LEU A 330 15.12 -1.66 -2.43
N LEU A 331 13.90 -1.83 -1.92
CA LEU A 331 13.62 -1.85 -0.48
C LEU A 331 14.28 -3.04 0.20
N LEU A 332 14.25 -4.23 -0.39
CA LEU A 332 14.99 -5.38 0.14
C LEU A 332 16.48 -5.11 0.22
N ARG A 333 17.07 -4.52 -0.83
CA ARG A 333 18.48 -4.13 -0.87
C ARG A 333 18.79 -3.08 0.21
N LEU A 334 17.94 -2.07 0.36
CA LEU A 334 18.08 -1.04 1.39
C LEU A 334 18.03 -1.66 2.78
N LEU A 335 16.97 -2.42 3.11
CA LEU A 335 16.74 -2.97 4.45
C LEU A 335 17.75 -4.05 4.84
N THR A 336 18.24 -4.84 3.87
CA THR A 336 19.34 -5.79 4.07
C THR A 336 20.59 -5.09 4.61
N ASN A 337 20.89 -3.91 4.09
CA ASN A 337 22.11 -3.18 4.37
C ASN A 337 21.95 -2.07 5.42
N LEU A 338 20.71 -1.69 5.76
CA LEU A 338 20.37 -0.65 6.74
C LEU A 338 21.12 -0.77 8.08
N PRO A 339 21.38 -1.96 8.66
CA PRO A 339 22.10 -2.09 9.93
C PRO A 339 23.53 -1.51 9.92
N PHE A 340 24.13 -1.32 8.75
CA PHE A 340 25.51 -0.83 8.59
C PHE A 340 25.58 0.64 8.19
N ILE A 341 24.47 1.37 8.17
CA ILE A 341 24.43 2.69 7.54
C ILE A 341 25.25 3.77 8.29
N ASN A 342 25.54 3.52 9.57
CA ASN A 342 26.32 4.42 10.42
C ASN A 342 27.83 4.13 10.41
N GLU A 343 28.25 3.15 9.61
CA GLU A 343 29.66 2.75 9.51
C GLU A 343 30.49 3.81 8.79
N THR A 344 31.71 4.04 9.29
CA THR A 344 32.62 5.10 8.81
C THR A 344 33.72 4.57 7.90
N GLY A 345 33.95 3.26 7.89
CA GLY A 345 35.02 2.61 7.13
C GLY A 345 34.70 2.42 5.65
N SER A 346 34.95 3.41 4.81
CA SER A 346 34.67 3.31 3.35
C SER A 346 35.36 2.15 2.63
N ASN A 347 36.46 1.61 3.17
CA ASN A 347 37.20 0.47 2.59
C ASN A 347 36.88 -0.87 3.27
N THR A 348 35.90 -0.92 4.17
CA THR A 348 35.49 -2.16 4.84
C THR A 348 34.27 -2.77 4.15
N LYS A 349 33.94 -4.03 4.49
CA LYS A 349 32.73 -4.68 3.96
C LYS A 349 31.46 -3.96 4.41
N GLU A 350 31.47 -3.47 5.64
CA GLU A 350 30.41 -2.69 6.25
C GLU A 350 30.21 -1.35 5.52
N GLY A 351 31.29 -0.68 5.14
CA GLY A 351 31.22 0.51 4.29
C GLY A 351 30.63 0.23 2.91
N ALA A 352 30.93 -0.93 2.31
CA ALA A 352 30.31 -1.34 1.06
C ALA A 352 28.79 -1.61 1.23
N PHE A 353 28.37 -2.23 2.34
CA PHE A 353 26.95 -2.42 2.66
C PHE A 353 26.23 -1.08 2.82
N LYS A 354 26.82 -0.13 3.56
CA LYS A 354 26.30 1.23 3.65
C LYS A 354 26.06 1.86 2.28
N GLU A 355 27.02 1.78 1.37
CA GLU A 355 26.84 2.34 0.02
C GLU A 355 25.74 1.64 -0.78
N LEU A 356 25.57 0.31 -0.65
CA LEU A 356 24.44 -0.40 -1.27
C LEU A 356 23.08 0.09 -0.74
N ALA A 357 22.98 0.39 0.56
CA ALA A 357 21.77 0.95 1.15
C ALA A 357 21.47 2.35 0.60
N LEU A 358 22.48 3.22 0.57
CA LEU A 358 22.36 4.59 0.09
C LEU A 358 22.10 4.65 -1.42
N GLU A 359 22.72 3.78 -2.21
CA GLU A 359 22.45 3.66 -3.64
C GLU A 359 21.00 3.26 -3.90
N ALA A 360 20.49 2.24 -3.20
CA ALA A 360 19.09 1.84 -3.32
C ALA A 360 18.15 2.98 -2.93
N ALA A 361 18.45 3.72 -1.85
CA ALA A 361 17.69 4.89 -1.42
C ALA A 361 17.66 5.98 -2.51
N ARG A 362 18.82 6.36 -3.07
CA ARG A 362 18.92 7.36 -4.16
C ARG A 362 18.06 6.96 -5.37
N ILE A 363 18.13 5.68 -5.79
CA ILE A 363 17.36 5.20 -6.94
C ILE A 363 15.86 5.30 -6.68
N ILE A 364 15.38 4.95 -5.46
CA ILE A 364 13.97 5.09 -5.08
C ILE A 364 13.56 6.56 -5.15
N LEU A 365 14.32 7.47 -4.51
CA LEU A 365 13.97 8.90 -4.48
C LEU A 365 13.94 9.52 -5.87
N HIS A 366 14.92 9.23 -6.72
CA HIS A 366 14.92 9.72 -8.10
C HIS A 366 13.71 9.23 -8.91
N ARG A 367 13.23 8.01 -8.67
CA ARG A 367 12.04 7.48 -9.35
C ARG A 367 10.77 8.17 -8.85
N HIS A 368 10.69 8.44 -7.55
CA HIS A 368 9.61 9.21 -6.98
C HIS A 368 9.56 10.64 -7.51
N GLU A 369 10.69 11.36 -7.51
CA GLU A 369 10.78 12.69 -8.10
C GLU A 369 10.40 12.70 -9.59
N GLN A 370 10.85 11.70 -10.36
CA GLN A 370 10.45 11.57 -11.76
C GLN A 370 8.94 11.40 -11.91
N LEU A 371 8.29 10.62 -11.04
CA LEU A 371 6.86 10.41 -11.10
C LEU A 371 6.08 11.67 -10.71
N VAL A 372 6.43 12.27 -9.57
CA VAL A 372 5.79 13.49 -9.07
C VAL A 372 5.92 14.63 -10.08
N HIS A 373 7.11 14.88 -10.62
CA HIS A 373 7.36 16.02 -11.50
C HIS A 373 6.98 15.79 -12.97
N ARG A 374 7.19 14.60 -13.53
CA ARG A 374 6.98 14.38 -14.98
C ARG A 374 5.61 13.80 -15.30
N ALA A 375 5.08 12.98 -14.40
CA ALA A 375 3.81 12.33 -14.62
C ALA A 375 2.66 13.05 -13.93
N GLY A 376 2.87 14.04 -13.05
CA GLY A 376 1.78 14.79 -12.39
C GLY A 376 0.72 13.89 -11.76
N ASN A 377 1.09 12.65 -11.45
CA ASN A 377 0.18 11.56 -11.19
C ASN A 377 0.54 10.99 -9.83
N THR A 378 0.16 11.77 -8.82
CA THR A 378 0.42 11.52 -7.41
C THR A 378 -0.48 10.43 -6.84
N GLN A 379 -1.26 9.74 -7.68
CA GLN A 379 -2.32 8.83 -7.28
C GLN A 379 -2.27 7.46 -7.95
N LEU A 380 -1.12 7.15 -8.54
CA LEU A 380 -0.95 5.87 -9.20
C LEU A 380 -1.10 4.72 -8.22
N HIS A 381 -1.76 3.68 -8.73
CA HIS A 381 -2.20 2.55 -7.94
C HIS A 381 -1.07 1.96 -7.07
N CYS A 382 -1.42 1.71 -5.80
CA CYS A 382 -0.59 1.19 -4.71
C CYS A 382 0.52 2.15 -4.24
N ARG A 383 0.41 2.63 -3.00
CA ARG A 383 1.33 3.60 -2.37
C ARG A 383 2.74 3.07 -2.06
N VAL A 384 3.16 1.99 -2.71
CA VAL A 384 4.45 1.32 -2.48
C VAL A 384 5.62 2.25 -2.79
N LEU A 385 5.53 3.08 -3.83
CA LEU A 385 6.58 4.06 -4.14
C LEU A 385 6.65 5.16 -3.07
N ASP A 386 5.52 5.67 -2.60
CA ASP A 386 5.46 6.70 -1.56
C ASP A 386 6.02 6.16 -0.24
N ILE A 387 5.57 4.98 0.19
CA ILE A 387 6.09 4.27 1.37
C ILE A 387 7.60 4.01 1.21
N GLY A 388 8.03 3.56 0.03
CA GLY A 388 9.44 3.31 -0.23
C GLY A 388 10.29 4.58 -0.20
N SER A 389 9.75 5.70 -0.69
CA SER A 389 10.42 6.99 -0.70
C SER A 389 10.52 7.59 0.69
N PHE A 390 9.50 7.40 1.53
CA PHE A 390 9.59 7.69 2.95
C PHE A 390 10.75 6.93 3.62
N ILE A 391 10.82 5.61 3.42
CA ILE A 391 11.90 4.78 4.00
C ILE A 391 13.27 5.24 3.48
N ALA A 392 13.41 5.47 2.18
CA ALA A 392 14.65 5.93 1.56
C ALA A 392 15.10 7.31 2.09
N ALA A 393 14.19 8.28 2.20
CA ALA A 393 14.50 9.61 2.72
C ALA A 393 14.88 9.55 4.21
N ALA A 394 14.12 8.83 5.04
CA ALA A 394 14.43 8.65 6.46
C ALA A 394 15.81 7.98 6.66
N THR A 395 16.13 6.99 5.83
CA THR A 395 17.42 6.31 5.80
C THR A 395 18.58 7.29 5.54
N ILE A 396 18.45 8.15 4.53
CA ILE A 396 19.48 9.17 4.21
C ILE A 396 19.60 10.21 5.33
N ILE A 397 18.47 10.69 5.87
CA ILE A 397 18.47 11.68 6.95
C ILE A 397 19.19 11.14 8.18
N LEU A 398 18.87 9.90 8.59
CA LEU A 398 19.53 9.25 9.73
C LEU A 398 21.02 9.06 9.47
N ALA A 399 21.39 8.52 8.29
CA ALA A 399 22.79 8.33 7.92
C ALA A 399 23.61 9.63 7.93
N HIS A 400 23.00 10.74 7.48
CA HIS A 400 23.62 12.05 7.46
C HIS A 400 23.72 12.68 8.86
N ALA A 401 22.71 12.49 9.70
CA ALA A 401 22.68 13.03 11.05
C ALA A 401 23.70 12.35 11.97
N THR A 402 23.92 11.04 11.81
CA THR A 402 24.84 10.26 12.66
C THR A 402 26.28 10.21 12.12
N ALA A 403 26.55 10.74 10.92
CA ALA A 403 27.91 10.84 10.39
C ALA A 403 28.69 11.94 11.13
N SER A 404 29.45 11.58 12.16
CA SER A 404 30.24 12.50 12.98
C SER A 404 31.23 13.31 12.14
N GLY A 405 31.11 14.64 12.17
CA GLY A 405 32.09 15.57 11.58
C GLY A 405 31.63 17.04 11.62
N PRO A 406 32.38 17.95 12.26
CA PRO A 406 32.10 19.38 12.16
C PRO A 406 32.36 19.85 10.72
N GLY A 407 31.30 20.26 10.02
CA GLY A 407 31.39 20.83 8.67
C GLY A 407 31.05 19.89 7.52
N THR A 408 30.32 18.78 7.76
CA THR A 408 29.75 17.96 6.69
C THR A 408 28.81 18.83 5.84
N ARG A 409 29.29 19.25 4.66
CA ARG A 409 28.47 19.96 3.67
C ARG A 409 27.20 19.14 3.40
N GLN A 410 26.10 19.84 3.13
CA GLN A 410 24.86 19.21 2.68
C GLN A 410 25.19 18.34 1.45
N GLY A 411 25.15 17.03 1.63
CA GLY A 411 25.47 16.07 0.58
C GLY A 411 24.36 16.07 -0.47
N SER A 412 24.69 15.68 -1.70
CA SER A 412 23.69 15.52 -2.78
C SER A 412 22.51 14.66 -2.34
N ASP A 413 22.76 13.64 -1.52
CA ASP A 413 21.75 12.73 -0.99
C ASP A 413 20.77 13.45 -0.04
N MET A 414 21.28 14.36 0.79
CA MET A 414 20.44 15.12 1.73
C MET A 414 19.47 16.05 1.00
N ILE A 415 19.91 16.66 -0.10
CA ILE A 415 19.04 17.50 -0.95
C ILE A 415 17.89 16.67 -1.53
N LEU A 416 18.14 15.41 -1.95
CA LEU A 416 17.10 14.52 -2.45
C LEU A 416 16.10 14.13 -1.34
N ALA A 417 16.59 13.87 -0.12
CA ALA A 417 15.72 13.54 1.02
C ALA A 417 14.84 14.73 1.43
N GLU A 418 15.41 15.93 1.50
CA GLU A 418 14.66 17.17 1.76
C GLU A 418 13.64 17.46 0.65
N GLY A 419 14.03 17.34 -0.62
CA GLY A 419 13.14 17.52 -1.77
C GLY A 419 11.98 16.52 -1.78
N THR A 420 12.19 15.30 -1.29
CA THR A 420 11.14 14.31 -1.10
C THR A 420 10.16 14.72 0.01
N ALA A 421 10.66 15.23 1.14
CA ALA A 421 9.81 15.75 2.22
C ALA A 421 8.95 16.94 1.74
N ASP A 422 9.53 17.84 0.95
CA ASP A 422 8.81 18.96 0.32
C ASP A 422 7.75 18.46 -0.67
N SER A 423 8.09 17.46 -1.49
CA SER A 423 7.16 16.84 -2.43
C SER A 423 5.95 16.23 -1.71
N PHE A 424 6.16 15.46 -0.64
CA PHE A 424 5.06 14.93 0.18
C PHE A 424 4.16 16.01 0.79
N THR A 425 4.72 17.18 1.03
CA THR A 425 3.98 18.31 1.60
C THR A 425 3.09 18.96 0.56
N ALA A 426 3.63 19.20 -0.63
CA ALA A 426 2.83 19.66 -1.74
C ALA A 426 1.68 18.69 -2.03
N ILE A 427 1.97 17.39 -2.11
CA ILE A 427 0.97 16.34 -2.37
C ILE A 427 -0.13 16.32 -1.30
N SER A 428 0.24 16.38 -0.02
CA SER A 428 -0.74 16.35 1.08
C SER A 428 -1.55 17.64 1.21
N GLN A 429 -1.00 18.79 0.81
CA GLN A 429 -1.74 20.06 0.72
C GLN A 429 -2.73 20.06 -0.44
N ASP A 430 -2.33 19.51 -1.60
CA ASP A 430 -3.16 19.43 -2.79
C ASP A 430 -4.31 18.42 -2.64
N CYS A 431 -4.09 17.32 -1.90
CA CYS A 431 -5.09 16.28 -1.71
C CYS A 431 -5.07 15.72 -0.27
N PRO A 432 -6.03 16.11 0.60
CA PRO A 432 -6.10 15.61 1.98
C PRO A 432 -6.33 14.09 2.12
N ARG A 433 -6.72 13.42 1.03
CA ARG A 433 -6.85 11.95 0.96
C ARG A 433 -5.50 11.24 0.89
N GLU A 434 -4.41 11.97 0.61
CA GLU A 434 -3.05 11.45 0.50
C GLU A 434 -2.42 11.17 1.87
N LYS A 435 -2.87 10.10 2.54
CA LYS A 435 -2.45 9.77 3.91
C LYS A 435 -0.96 9.46 4.02
N VAL A 436 -0.40 8.73 3.05
CA VAL A 436 1.03 8.38 3.05
C VAL A 436 1.90 9.63 2.93
N ALA A 437 1.58 10.54 2.01
CA ALA A 437 2.31 11.79 1.85
C ALA A 437 2.19 12.67 3.10
N LYS A 438 0.99 12.79 3.68
CA LYS A 438 0.77 13.57 4.90
C LYS A 438 1.66 13.06 6.04
N GLN A 439 1.47 11.79 6.43
CA GLN A 439 2.21 11.17 7.54
C GLN A 439 3.71 11.13 7.27
N GLY A 440 4.12 10.81 6.04
CA GLY A 440 5.51 10.81 5.61
C GLY A 440 6.15 12.19 5.74
N SER A 441 5.47 13.26 5.33
CA SER A 441 5.99 14.63 5.44
C SER A 441 6.18 15.07 6.89
N GLU A 442 5.22 14.74 7.77
CA GLU A 442 5.25 15.08 9.19
C GLU A 442 6.43 14.37 9.87
N ALA A 443 6.58 13.06 9.64
CA ALA A 443 7.66 12.25 10.21
C ALA A 443 9.05 12.63 9.67
N LEU A 444 9.20 12.88 8.36
CA LEU A 444 10.49 13.30 7.78
C LEU A 444 10.92 14.67 8.31
N ARG A 445 9.98 15.63 8.44
CA ARG A 445 10.30 16.93 9.05
C ARG A 445 10.70 16.82 10.50
N ALA A 446 10.02 15.95 11.26
CA ALA A 446 10.39 15.72 12.65
C ALA A 446 11.82 15.16 12.78
N LEU A 447 12.20 14.23 11.89
CA LEU A 447 13.57 13.71 11.81
C LEU A 447 14.59 14.78 11.41
N LEU A 448 14.30 15.60 10.40
CA LEU A 448 15.16 16.70 9.99
C LEU A 448 15.40 17.68 11.14
N ALA A 449 14.34 18.05 11.86
CA ALA A 449 14.43 18.93 13.03
C ALA A 449 15.26 18.32 14.16
N ALA A 450 15.06 17.03 14.46
CA ALA A 450 15.87 16.31 15.45
C ALA A 450 17.36 16.29 15.06
N GLY A 451 17.67 16.05 13.78
CA GLY A 451 19.03 16.06 13.26
C GLY A 451 19.74 17.41 13.38
N MET A 452 19.01 18.53 13.27
CA MET A 452 19.57 19.87 13.49
C MET A 452 19.93 20.10 14.97
N VAL A 453 19.01 19.75 15.88
CA VAL A 453 19.22 19.89 17.34
C VAL A 453 20.40 19.04 17.81
N HIS A 454 20.53 17.81 17.31
CA HIS A 454 21.66 16.93 17.65
C HIS A 454 23.00 17.56 17.25
N LYS A 455 23.10 18.17 16.07
CA LYS A 455 24.32 18.86 15.61
C LYS A 455 24.64 20.12 16.42
N GLU A 456 23.64 20.84 16.90
CA GLU A 456 23.81 22.00 17.78
C GLU A 456 24.23 21.61 19.20
N GLY A 457 23.68 20.52 19.75
CA GLY A 457 24.00 19.99 21.07
C GLY A 457 25.43 19.45 21.21
N ASP A 458 25.97 18.83 20.15
CA ASP A 458 27.38 18.39 20.10
C ASP A 458 28.38 19.56 20.15
N ALA A 459 27.95 20.79 19.81
CA ALA A 459 28.77 22.00 19.95
C ALA A 459 28.76 22.59 21.38
N SER A 460 27.84 22.14 22.25
CA SER A 460 27.68 22.64 23.63
C SER A 460 27.65 21.50 24.65
N SER A 461 28.76 20.74 24.74
CA SER A 461 29.16 19.82 25.83
C SER A 461 28.10 18.93 26.53
N HIS A 462 28.39 17.63 26.46
CA HIS A 462 27.98 16.54 27.36
C HIS A 462 27.45 16.94 28.76
N ALA A 463 26.19 16.61 29.06
CA ALA A 463 25.78 15.96 30.32
C ALA A 463 24.27 15.68 30.38
N ASN A 464 23.94 14.52 30.95
CA ASN A 464 22.65 14.07 31.50
C ASN A 464 21.59 13.65 30.47
N GLY A 465 20.90 12.52 30.59
CA GLY A 465 20.88 11.49 31.62
C GLY A 465 19.85 10.45 31.17
N VAL A 466 20.14 9.17 31.44
CA VAL A 466 19.30 8.03 31.06
C VAL A 466 17.89 8.22 31.62
N GLN A 467 16.92 8.53 30.75
CA GLN A 467 15.50 8.37 31.04
C GLN A 467 15.04 7.00 30.54
N SER A 468 14.26 6.35 31.40
CA SER A 468 13.75 5.00 31.26
C SER A 468 13.16 4.74 29.87
N ILE A 469 13.79 3.84 29.13
CA ILE A 469 13.33 3.35 27.83
C ILE A 469 12.05 2.55 28.06
N GLU A 470 10.88 3.14 27.79
CA GLU A 470 9.71 2.33 27.48
C GLU A 470 10.01 1.57 26.20
N LEU A 471 9.99 0.23 26.28
CA LEU A 471 10.38 -0.65 25.16
C LEU A 471 9.54 -0.42 23.90
N TYR A 472 8.40 0.27 24.01
CA TYR A 472 7.53 0.72 22.92
C TYR A 472 6.70 1.92 23.41
N PRO A 473 7.15 3.19 23.27
CA PRO A 473 6.28 4.33 23.55
C PRO A 473 5.08 4.21 22.63
N SER A 474 3.88 4.37 23.20
CA SER A 474 2.57 4.23 22.55
C SER A 474 2.63 4.56 21.05
N THR A 475 2.78 3.54 20.20
CA THR A 475 2.74 3.76 18.75
C THR A 475 1.36 4.32 18.47
N ASP A 476 1.29 5.51 17.92
CA ASP A 476 0.03 5.95 17.34
C ASP A 476 -0.28 4.96 16.21
N ARG A 477 -1.17 4.00 16.50
CA ARG A 477 -1.51 2.89 15.59
C ARG A 477 -2.22 3.38 14.32
N HIS A 478 -2.42 4.69 14.20
CA HIS A 478 -3.06 5.38 13.09
C HIS A 478 -2.04 6.13 12.19
N ASP A 479 -0.77 6.23 12.60
CA ASP A 479 0.30 6.84 11.80
C ASP A 479 1.35 5.78 11.39
N GLY A 480 1.30 5.39 10.11
CA GLY A 480 2.19 4.43 9.50
C GLY A 480 3.64 4.90 9.43
N ALA A 481 3.89 6.18 9.17
CA ALA A 481 5.25 6.72 9.09
C ALA A 481 5.94 6.60 10.46
N ARG A 482 5.24 6.99 11.51
CA ARG A 482 5.71 6.88 12.90
C ARG A 482 5.83 5.43 13.35
N GLU A 483 4.91 4.54 12.93
CA GLU A 483 5.04 3.10 13.17
C GLU A 483 6.32 2.54 12.55
N LEU A 484 6.63 2.89 11.30
CA LEU A 484 7.86 2.45 10.64
C LEU A 484 9.12 3.00 11.34
N LEU A 485 9.14 4.27 11.76
CA LEU A 485 10.26 4.78 12.57
C LEU A 485 10.45 3.99 13.87
N SER A 486 9.35 3.76 14.59
CA SER A 486 9.36 3.08 15.88
C SER A 486 9.69 1.59 15.78
N ARG A 487 9.32 0.91 14.69
CA ARG A 487 9.51 -0.55 14.54
C ARG A 487 10.68 -0.88 13.63
N LEU A 488 10.61 -0.46 12.36
CA LEU A 488 11.58 -0.81 11.32
C LEU A 488 12.96 -0.25 11.64
N PHE A 489 13.05 1.07 11.77
CA PHE A 489 14.33 1.74 11.94
C PHE A 489 14.96 1.41 13.28
N ARG A 490 14.19 1.45 14.38
CA ARG A 490 14.71 1.03 15.69
C ARG A 490 15.23 -0.41 15.69
N LYS A 491 14.55 -1.35 15.03
CA LYS A 491 15.01 -2.74 14.91
C LYS A 491 16.35 -2.83 14.18
N HIS A 492 16.46 -2.20 13.01
CA HIS A 492 17.66 -2.30 12.17
C HIS A 492 18.84 -1.49 12.73
N LEU A 493 18.56 -0.39 13.45
CA LEU A 493 19.57 0.54 13.97
C LEU A 493 19.79 0.42 15.48
N VAL A 494 19.37 -0.69 16.09
CA VAL A 494 19.51 -0.96 17.54
C VAL A 494 20.95 -0.82 18.06
N HIS A 495 21.93 -0.96 17.18
CA HIS A 495 23.36 -0.82 17.51
C HIS A 495 23.89 0.62 17.46
N SER A 496 23.08 1.60 17.05
CA SER A 496 23.47 3.01 17.01
C SER A 496 22.61 3.84 17.99
N PRO A 497 23.16 4.18 19.18
CA PRO A 497 22.46 5.03 20.15
C PRO A 497 22.01 6.36 19.55
N ASP A 498 22.89 7.05 18.83
CA ASP A 498 22.58 8.35 18.20
C ASP A 498 21.38 8.27 17.24
N ALA A 499 21.29 7.20 16.44
CA ALA A 499 20.14 7.01 15.55
C ALA A 499 18.84 6.77 16.33
N ILE A 500 18.90 5.99 17.41
CA ILE A 500 17.74 5.74 18.28
C ILE A 500 17.29 7.04 18.96
N ASP A 501 18.22 7.84 19.48
CA ASP A 501 17.91 9.11 20.13
C ASP A 501 17.25 10.09 19.15
N LEU A 502 17.72 10.15 17.90
CA LEU A 502 17.11 10.96 16.84
C LEU A 502 15.68 10.51 16.51
N ILE A 503 15.47 9.19 16.39
CA ILE A 503 14.14 8.61 16.17
C ILE A 503 13.21 8.96 17.33
N ASP A 504 13.69 8.85 18.57
CA ASP A 504 12.92 9.10 19.77
C ASP A 504 12.55 10.57 19.92
N GLN A 505 13.46 11.48 19.58
CA GLN A 505 13.17 12.91 19.49
C GLN A 505 12.12 13.21 18.43
N ALA A 506 12.23 12.64 17.23
CA ALA A 506 11.26 12.83 16.16
C ALA A 506 9.87 12.28 16.54
N LEU A 507 9.82 11.13 17.21
CA LEU A 507 8.57 10.57 17.73
C LEU A 507 7.99 11.44 18.86
N ASN A 508 8.80 12.03 19.73
CA ASN A 508 8.29 12.84 20.86
C ASN A 508 7.90 14.27 20.47
N GLN A 509 8.23 14.74 19.26
CA GLN A 509 7.71 16.00 18.75
C GLN A 509 6.19 15.89 18.62
N LYS A 510 5.46 16.63 19.48
CA LYS A 510 4.01 16.76 19.36
C LYS A 510 3.70 17.37 18.01
N THR A 511 2.95 16.65 17.19
CA THR A 511 2.22 17.23 16.06
C THR A 511 1.35 18.33 16.65
N THR A 512 1.69 19.59 16.39
CA THR A 512 0.78 20.70 16.69
C THR A 512 -0.39 20.58 15.74
N GLU A 513 -1.39 19.80 16.11
CA GLU A 513 -2.68 19.82 15.42
C GLU A 513 -3.28 21.23 15.52
N PRO A 514 -3.91 21.75 14.46
CA PRO A 514 -4.79 22.89 14.62
C PRO A 514 -5.92 22.48 15.59
N PRO A 515 -6.35 23.37 16.50
CA PRO A 515 -7.35 23.02 17.49
C PRO A 515 -8.68 22.72 16.80
N PHE A 516 -9.01 21.45 16.64
CA PHE A 516 -10.39 21.06 16.35
C PHE A 516 -11.21 21.22 17.63
N PRO A 517 -12.37 21.89 17.57
CA PRO A 517 -13.25 21.97 18.71
C PRO A 517 -14.07 20.69 18.73
N ILE A 518 -13.78 19.78 19.65
CA ILE A 518 -14.76 19.02 20.44
C ILE A 518 -13.93 18.31 21.52
N SER A 519 -14.14 18.72 22.77
CA SER A 519 -13.53 18.09 23.93
C SER A 519 -14.17 16.71 24.17
N GLU A 520 -13.33 15.70 24.38
CA GLU A 520 -13.69 14.34 24.80
C GLU A 520 -14.42 14.27 26.16
N THR A 521 -14.73 15.40 26.81
CA THR A 521 -15.45 15.41 28.09
C THR A 521 -16.96 15.13 27.98
N ASN A 522 -17.56 15.09 26.79
CA ASN A 522 -19.02 14.94 26.66
C ASN A 522 -19.55 13.53 26.34
N LEU A 523 -18.67 12.52 26.19
CA LEU A 523 -19.10 11.15 25.87
C LEU A 523 -19.39 10.29 27.13
N LEU A 524 -18.74 10.61 28.26
CA LEU A 524 -19.00 9.93 29.55
C LEU A 524 -20.23 10.49 30.28
N ASP A 525 -20.52 11.79 30.14
CA ASP A 525 -21.70 12.41 30.75
C ASP A 525 -23.02 12.02 30.04
N PHE A 526 -22.94 11.68 28.74
CA PHE A 526 -24.09 11.19 27.97
C PHE A 526 -24.43 9.71 28.24
N LEU A 527 -23.47 8.92 28.69
CA LEU A 527 -23.65 7.49 28.98
C LEU A 527 -24.03 7.19 30.43
N LEU A 528 -24.03 8.19 31.31
CA LEU A 528 -24.28 8.04 32.75
C LEU A 528 -25.46 8.85 33.29
N SER A 529 -26.26 9.49 32.44
CA SER A 529 -27.49 10.18 32.86
C SER A 529 -28.76 9.37 32.53
N ASP A 530 -29.20 8.66 33.56
CA ASP A 530 -30.60 8.35 33.91
C ASP A 530 -31.28 7.10 33.34
N GLU A 531 -31.03 5.97 34.03
CA GLU A 531 -32.07 5.00 34.38
C GLU A 531 -32.89 5.50 35.59
N GLU A 532 -34.22 5.41 35.45
CA GLU A 532 -35.26 5.35 36.48
C GLU A 532 -35.53 6.57 37.39
N THR A 533 -36.67 7.23 37.15
CA THR A 533 -37.75 7.29 38.16
C THR A 533 -39.10 7.57 37.49
N LEU A 534 -39.90 6.52 37.30
CA LEU A 534 -41.36 6.64 37.24
C LEU A 534 -41.89 6.93 38.65
N PRO A 535 -42.82 7.90 38.79
CA PRO A 535 -43.89 7.71 39.76
C PRO A 535 -45.26 7.78 39.10
N VAL A 536 -46.08 6.82 39.53
CA VAL A 536 -47.50 6.65 39.24
C VAL A 536 -48.34 7.67 40.02
N ALA A 537 -49.46 8.06 39.39
CA ALA A 537 -50.73 8.61 39.90
C ALA A 537 -50.80 10.09 40.35
N THR A 538 -51.63 10.87 39.64
CA THR A 538 -53.10 10.90 39.89
C THR A 538 -53.88 11.23 38.63
#